data_AF-A0A959IGB1-F1
#
_entry.id   AF-A0A959IGB1-F1
#
_cell.length_a   1.000
_cell.length_b   1.000
_cell.length_c   1.000
_cell.angle_alpha   90.00
_cell.angle_beta   90.00
_cell.angle_gamma   90.00
#
_symmetry.space_group_name_H-M   'P 1'
#
loop_
_entity.id
_entity.type
_entity.pdbx_description
1 polymer ?
#
loop_
_entity_poly.entity_id
_entity_poly.type
_entity_poly.pdbx_seq_one_letter_code
_entity_poly.pdbx_strand_id
1 'polypeptide(L)'
;MSTTLAIRLEKSKNAKNKEGKYPIILQVTHNRQARSRRLGVYAYEHQFSILKDTTTRREKVLLSSMNGVKEKQQYIDEQLEKAQEIYREHFEDKKEFSFQEFFSLFSQETKQEVEGMKVAQFCQVLSKEFLSSNQVKSAEDYKYTGVAVLKVAPNDISFNDFDEVFLGKLKQYFIDKGVKGFNHFVRLRAVYTQAIERRYVTQDKYPFKNKYLNPFGFDINKIKKLRVSGANPNRIKDMFIQDIIELYQYEHMTETEKKMIKGYWFFSFFNFGVNLTDIARLKYKHLKEMRWFYGRNKTGIGLKRGKPLLEEAIEIIKEYGRFGLAGDGEEYVFDIIPGKNASEEEIVKAVSLYTNRIRHACVRVSKKMEKTGYFTFMSARYSAITLALNEGADRNTVSHLADHANFSTLDHYAGRADDEKVVKAMQTLSLKERVK
;
A
#
# COMPACT_ATOMS: atom_id res chain seq x y z
N MET A 1 6.32 9.97 -47.27
CA MET A 1 5.87 9.70 -45.88
C MET A 1 6.92 10.28 -44.96
N SER A 2 6.55 11.06 -43.94
CA SER A 2 7.53 11.71 -43.05
C SER A 2 7.48 11.05 -41.68
N THR A 3 8.60 10.43 -41.30
CA THR A 3 8.85 9.94 -39.94
C THR A 3 9.82 10.88 -39.25
N THR A 4 9.55 11.25 -38.01
CA THR A 4 10.44 12.06 -37.17
C THR A 4 10.70 11.35 -35.86
N LEU A 5 11.98 11.22 -35.52
CA LEU A 5 12.47 10.65 -34.28
C LEU A 5 13.08 11.77 -33.45
N ALA A 6 12.60 11.95 -32.22
CA ALA A 6 13.06 13.06 -31.40
C ALA A 6 13.04 12.74 -29.91
N ILE A 7 14.03 13.28 -29.20
CA ILE A 7 14.04 13.29 -27.73
C ILE A 7 13.23 14.50 -27.24
N ARG A 8 12.35 14.28 -26.26
CA ARG A 8 11.45 15.29 -25.70
C ARG A 8 11.34 15.16 -24.18
N LEU A 9 10.90 16.25 -23.55
CA LEU A 9 10.47 16.27 -22.17
C LEU A 9 8.94 16.08 -22.09
N GLU A 10 8.46 15.05 -21.40
CA GLU A 10 7.02 14.78 -21.29
C GLU A 10 6.34 15.71 -20.27
N LYS A 11 5.84 16.86 -20.72
CA LYS A 11 5.23 17.91 -19.86
C LYS A 11 3.74 17.66 -19.51
N SER A 12 3.26 16.42 -19.51
CA SER A 12 1.85 16.15 -19.17
C SER A 12 1.58 16.40 -17.68
N LYS A 13 0.37 16.87 -17.33
CA LYS A 13 0.00 17.22 -15.92
C LYS A 13 0.26 16.08 -14.92
N ASN A 14 0.27 14.82 -15.39
CA ASN A 14 0.43 13.62 -14.57
C ASN A 14 1.80 12.94 -14.72
N ALA A 15 2.72 13.47 -15.55
CA ALA A 15 4.03 12.85 -15.78
C ALA A 15 5.10 13.25 -14.74
N LYS A 16 4.85 14.30 -13.97
CA LYS A 16 5.79 14.83 -12.98
C LYS A 16 5.99 13.84 -11.83
N ASN A 17 7.24 13.57 -11.45
CA ASN A 17 7.53 12.74 -10.28
C ASN A 17 7.36 13.54 -8.96
N LYS A 18 7.51 12.88 -7.81
CA LYS A 18 7.38 13.52 -6.47
C LYS A 18 8.37 14.66 -6.24
N GLU A 19 9.52 14.63 -6.90
CA GLU A 19 10.57 15.66 -6.82
C GLU A 19 10.33 16.82 -7.79
N GLY A 20 9.33 16.73 -8.66
CA GLY A 20 9.02 17.78 -9.62
C GLY A 20 9.73 17.65 -10.97
N LYS A 21 10.38 16.53 -11.27
CA LYS A 21 11.06 16.29 -12.56
C LYS A 21 10.11 15.64 -13.57
N TYR A 22 10.32 15.93 -14.85
CA TYR A 22 9.61 15.31 -15.97
C TYR A 22 10.45 14.20 -16.60
N PRO A 23 9.83 13.10 -17.08
CA PRO A 23 10.54 12.07 -17.79
C PRO A 23 10.95 12.53 -19.19
N ILE A 24 12.15 12.12 -19.60
CA ILE A 24 12.63 12.23 -20.97
C ILE A 24 12.11 11.03 -21.77
N ILE A 25 11.58 11.31 -22.97
CA ILE A 25 10.98 10.33 -23.86
C ILE A 25 11.64 10.35 -25.23
N LEU A 26 11.67 9.19 -25.88
CA LEU A 26 11.80 9.08 -27.32
C LEU A 26 10.39 9.21 -27.93
N GLN A 27 10.20 10.21 -28.78
CA GLN A 27 8.97 10.42 -29.55
C GLN A 27 9.21 10.01 -31.00
N VAL A 28 8.33 9.14 -31.50
CA VAL A 28 8.27 8.72 -32.89
C VAL A 28 7.00 9.29 -33.50
N THR A 29 7.13 10.11 -34.53
CA THR A 29 6.01 10.68 -35.27
C THR A 29 6.00 10.13 -36.68
N HIS A 30 4.93 9.47 -37.10
CA HIS A 30 4.76 8.96 -38.46
C HIS A 30 3.36 9.33 -38.95
N ASN A 31 3.26 9.94 -40.13
CA ASN A 31 1.99 10.37 -40.73
C ASN A 31 1.07 11.13 -39.76
N ARG A 32 1.62 12.15 -39.07
CA ARG A 32 0.94 13.00 -38.05
C ARG A 32 0.46 12.29 -36.78
N GLN A 33 0.71 11.00 -36.64
CA GLN A 33 0.49 10.27 -35.39
C GLN A 33 1.80 10.18 -34.62
N ALA A 34 1.74 10.44 -33.32
CA ALA A 34 2.91 10.35 -32.45
C ALA A 34 2.70 9.29 -31.38
N ARG A 35 3.71 8.45 -31.17
CA ARG A 35 3.82 7.57 -30.00
C ARG A 35 5.17 7.77 -29.34
N SER A 36 5.23 7.52 -28.04
CA SER A 36 6.42 7.78 -27.26
C SER A 36 6.73 6.68 -26.26
N ARG A 37 8.00 6.61 -25.86
CA ARG A 37 8.51 5.70 -24.83
C ARG A 37 9.44 6.45 -23.88
N ARG A 38 9.31 6.20 -22.58
CA ARG A 38 10.19 6.76 -21.55
C ARG A 38 11.56 6.09 -21.59
N LEU A 39 12.61 6.89 -21.41
CA LEU A 39 14.00 6.44 -21.40
C LEU A 39 14.57 6.25 -19.99
N GLY A 40 13.77 6.46 -18.94
CA GLY A 40 14.22 6.30 -17.55
C GLY A 40 15.06 7.46 -17.00
N VAL A 41 15.34 8.49 -17.81
CA VAL A 41 15.98 9.73 -17.37
C VAL A 41 14.92 10.78 -17.04
N TYR A 42 15.14 11.55 -15.97
CA TYR A 42 14.24 12.60 -15.52
C TYR A 42 14.99 13.92 -15.36
N ALA A 43 14.37 15.02 -15.80
CA ALA A 43 14.95 16.36 -15.77
C ALA A 43 13.90 17.40 -15.31
N TYR A 44 14.36 18.47 -14.65
CA TYR A 44 13.56 19.69 -14.55
C TYR A 44 13.49 20.38 -15.90
N GLU A 45 12.51 21.25 -16.08
CA GLU A 45 12.33 21.99 -17.33
C GLU A 45 13.55 22.84 -17.69
N HIS A 46 14.20 23.48 -16.70
CA HIS A 46 15.43 24.27 -16.92
C HIS A 46 16.68 23.42 -17.20
N GLN A 47 16.61 22.10 -16.99
CA GLN A 47 17.72 21.16 -17.24
C GLN A 47 17.65 20.52 -18.63
N PHE A 48 16.64 20.83 -19.43
CA PHE A 48 16.41 20.24 -20.74
C PHE A 48 16.23 21.34 -21.79
N SER A 49 17.20 21.46 -22.69
CA SER A 49 17.20 22.46 -23.76
C SER A 49 17.20 21.78 -25.13
N ILE A 50 16.45 22.34 -26.07
CA ILE A 50 16.50 21.93 -27.48
C ILE A 50 17.21 23.04 -28.25
N LEU A 51 18.37 22.71 -28.80
CA LEU A 51 19.11 23.57 -29.72
C LEU A 51 18.72 23.19 -31.15
N LYS A 52 18.46 24.18 -31.99
CA LYS A 52 18.29 23.96 -33.44
C LYS A 52 19.61 24.24 -34.12
N ASP A 53 20.16 23.22 -34.75
CA ASP A 53 21.29 23.40 -35.65
C ASP A 53 20.78 24.09 -36.92
N THR A 54 21.23 25.33 -37.14
CA THR A 54 20.81 26.15 -38.27
C THR A 54 21.29 25.61 -39.62
N THR A 55 22.32 24.77 -39.62
CA THR A 55 22.95 24.22 -40.82
C THR A 55 22.26 22.92 -41.23
N THR A 56 22.02 22.01 -40.28
CA THR A 56 21.41 20.70 -40.57
C THR A 56 19.89 20.68 -40.40
N ARG A 57 19.30 21.76 -39.86
CA ARG A 57 17.89 21.84 -39.41
C ARG A 57 17.51 20.73 -38.42
N ARG A 58 18.49 20.07 -37.79
CA ARG A 58 18.27 19.04 -36.78
C ARG A 58 18.16 19.67 -35.40
N GLU A 59 17.38 19.03 -34.55
CA GLU A 59 17.28 19.38 -33.15
C GLU A 59 18.29 18.56 -32.36
N LYS A 60 19.07 19.23 -31.50
CA LYS A 60 19.97 18.61 -30.54
C LYS A 60 19.47 18.88 -29.13
N VAL A 61 19.33 17.84 -28.33
CA VAL A 61 18.97 17.97 -26.92
C VAL A 61 20.22 18.16 -26.08
N LEU A 62 20.18 19.11 -25.15
CA LEU A 62 21.23 19.35 -24.17
C LEU A 62 20.66 19.25 -22.76
N LEU A 63 21.26 18.39 -21.94
CA LEU A 63 21.04 18.31 -20.51
C LEU A 63 22.04 19.17 -19.76
N SER A 64 21.58 19.84 -18.69
CA SER A 64 22.42 20.70 -17.86
C SER A 64 22.05 20.58 -16.38
N SER A 65 22.96 21.06 -15.52
CA SER A 65 22.70 21.30 -14.09
C SER A 65 22.13 20.10 -13.33
N MET A 66 22.58 18.87 -13.63
CA MET A 66 22.15 17.64 -12.96
C MET A 66 23.30 16.67 -12.66
N ASN A 67 23.13 15.83 -11.64
CA ASN A 67 24.10 14.78 -11.31
C ASN A 67 24.20 13.77 -12.44
N GLY A 68 25.44 13.43 -12.81
CA GLY A 68 25.74 12.51 -13.91
C GLY A 68 25.28 13.03 -15.27
N VAL A 69 25.39 14.34 -15.51
CA VAL A 69 24.89 14.98 -16.74
C VAL A 69 25.56 14.41 -17.98
N LYS A 70 26.87 14.11 -17.93
CA LYS A 70 27.63 13.57 -19.07
C LYS A 70 27.13 12.18 -19.44
N GLU A 71 26.99 11.30 -18.44
CA GLU A 71 26.53 9.92 -18.61
C GLU A 71 25.08 9.89 -19.11
N LYS A 72 24.22 10.76 -18.58
CA LYS A 72 22.82 10.87 -19.01
C LYS A 72 22.69 11.46 -20.41
N GLN A 73 23.52 12.46 -20.75
CA GLN A 73 23.56 13.05 -22.08
C GLN A 73 23.98 12.01 -23.11
N GLN A 74 25.09 11.33 -22.85
CA GLN A 74 25.57 10.23 -23.69
C GLN A 74 24.49 9.17 -23.87
N TYR A 75 23.84 8.75 -22.79
CA TYR A 75 22.76 7.76 -22.87
C TYR A 75 21.59 8.20 -23.75
N ILE A 76 21.07 9.43 -23.61
CA ILE A 76 19.94 9.88 -24.45
C ILE A 76 20.34 10.03 -25.93
N ASP A 77 21.59 10.38 -26.21
CA ASP A 77 22.13 10.49 -27.56
C ASP A 77 22.24 9.09 -28.19
N GLU A 78 22.78 8.10 -27.46
CA GLU A 78 22.81 6.68 -27.87
C GLU A 78 21.39 6.13 -28.14
N GLN A 79 20.41 6.49 -27.30
CA GLN A 79 19.02 6.07 -27.52
C GLN A 79 18.41 6.68 -28.79
N LEU A 80 18.76 7.93 -29.12
CA LEU A 80 18.28 8.58 -30.35
C LEU A 80 18.95 7.97 -31.58
N GLU A 81 20.25 7.72 -31.52
CA GLU A 81 21.01 7.08 -32.60
C GLU A 81 20.49 5.67 -32.89
N LYS A 82 20.28 4.86 -31.84
CA LYS A 82 19.64 3.55 -31.95
C LYS A 82 18.27 3.62 -32.62
N ALA A 83 17.44 4.59 -32.24
CA ALA A 83 16.13 4.77 -32.84
C ALA A 83 16.23 5.08 -34.34
N GLN A 84 17.23 5.87 -34.74
CA GLN A 84 17.49 6.19 -36.13
C GLN A 84 18.00 4.99 -36.92
N GLU A 85 18.88 4.18 -36.35
CA GLU A 85 19.37 2.95 -36.98
C GLU A 85 18.26 1.95 -37.23
N ILE A 86 17.43 1.66 -36.23
CA ILE A 86 16.25 0.80 -36.39
C ILE A 86 15.33 1.31 -37.49
N TYR A 87 15.14 2.63 -37.59
CA TYR A 87 14.34 3.21 -38.65
C TYR A 87 14.95 2.97 -40.03
N ARG A 88 16.25 3.24 -40.19
CA ARG A 88 16.98 3.02 -41.45
C ARG A 88 16.89 1.56 -41.89
N GLU A 89 17.21 0.62 -41.01
CA GLU A 89 17.31 -0.79 -41.35
C GLU A 89 15.97 -1.46 -41.62
N HIS A 90 14.92 -1.06 -40.90
CA HIS A 90 13.65 -1.81 -40.92
C HIS A 90 12.48 -1.05 -41.55
N PHE A 91 12.58 0.26 -41.76
CA PHE A 91 11.42 1.09 -42.13
C PHE A 91 11.67 2.13 -43.22
N GLU A 92 12.92 2.48 -43.56
CA GLU A 92 13.21 3.54 -44.54
C GLU A 92 12.73 3.18 -45.95
N ASP A 93 12.92 1.92 -46.37
CA ASP A 93 12.53 1.44 -47.70
C ASP A 93 11.19 0.69 -47.74
N LYS A 94 10.51 0.56 -46.59
CA LYS A 94 9.24 -0.18 -46.51
C LYS A 94 8.03 0.73 -46.74
N LYS A 95 7.01 0.19 -47.42
CA LYS A 95 5.73 0.90 -47.68
C LYS A 95 4.88 1.12 -46.42
N GLU A 96 5.06 0.30 -45.38
CA GLU A 96 4.24 0.34 -44.16
C GLU A 96 5.10 0.49 -42.91
N PHE A 97 4.73 1.43 -42.04
CA PHE A 97 5.37 1.68 -40.75
C PHE A 97 4.45 1.22 -39.61
N SER A 98 4.97 0.37 -38.72
CA SER A 98 4.28 -0.05 -37.51
C SER A 98 4.97 0.46 -36.26
N PHE A 99 4.26 1.28 -35.47
CA PHE A 99 4.77 1.71 -34.17
C PHE A 99 5.06 0.52 -33.23
N GLN A 100 4.25 -0.54 -33.31
CA GLN A 100 4.40 -1.70 -32.45
C GLN A 100 5.70 -2.45 -32.76
N GLU A 101 5.98 -2.65 -34.05
CA GLU A 101 7.21 -3.28 -34.52
C GLU A 101 8.44 -2.41 -34.17
N PHE A 102 8.37 -1.11 -34.43
CA PHE A 102 9.45 -0.18 -34.09
C PHE A 102 9.81 -0.24 -32.61
N PHE A 103 8.82 -0.12 -31.71
CA PHE A 103 9.11 -0.17 -30.27
C PHE A 103 9.46 -1.57 -29.78
N SER A 104 9.08 -2.63 -30.49
CA SER A 104 9.56 -3.99 -30.22
C SER A 104 11.07 -4.06 -30.48
N LEU A 105 11.52 -3.69 -31.68
CA LEU A 105 12.95 -3.66 -32.07
C LEU A 105 13.76 -2.75 -31.13
N PHE A 106 13.22 -1.58 -30.80
CA PHE A 106 13.87 -0.63 -29.88
C PHE A 106 14.11 -1.24 -28.47
N SER A 107 13.29 -2.21 -28.05
CA SER A 107 13.42 -2.88 -26.75
C SER A 107 14.50 -3.96 -26.72
N GLN A 108 14.90 -4.52 -27.86
CA GLN A 108 15.56 -5.84 -27.90
C GLN A 108 17.02 -5.85 -27.40
N GLU A 109 17.67 -4.68 -27.23
CA GLU A 109 19.13 -4.62 -27.04
C GLU A 109 19.70 -3.79 -25.89
N THR A 110 18.91 -3.33 -24.91
CA THR A 110 19.51 -2.99 -23.60
C THR A 110 19.64 -4.24 -22.73
N LYS A 111 20.31 -5.25 -23.27
CA LYS A 111 20.66 -6.50 -22.57
C LYS A 111 22.04 -6.35 -21.93
N GLN A 112 22.08 -5.65 -20.80
CA GLN A 112 22.92 -6.15 -19.72
C GLN A 112 21.97 -6.83 -18.74
N GLU A 113 21.64 -8.08 -19.02
CA GLU A 113 21.17 -8.99 -17.99
C GLU A 113 22.37 -9.21 -17.05
N VAL A 114 22.24 -8.84 -15.78
CA VAL A 114 23.13 -9.42 -14.76
C VAL A 114 22.61 -10.84 -14.55
N GLU A 115 23.17 -11.77 -15.31
CA GLU A 115 22.82 -13.19 -15.24
C GLU A 115 22.99 -13.69 -13.79
N GLY A 116 21.92 -14.25 -13.21
CA GLY A 116 22.01 -15.04 -11.98
C GLY A 116 21.05 -14.71 -10.82
N MET A 117 20.41 -13.53 -10.77
CA MET A 117 19.50 -13.21 -9.66
C MET A 117 18.11 -13.85 -9.86
N LYS A 118 17.71 -14.76 -8.96
CA LYS A 118 16.37 -15.36 -8.96
C LYS A 118 15.40 -14.62 -8.04
N VAL A 119 14.09 -14.88 -8.20
CA VAL A 119 13.02 -14.10 -7.55
C VAL A 119 13.03 -14.25 -6.02
N ALA A 120 13.12 -15.46 -5.48
CA ALA A 120 13.13 -15.66 -4.03
C ALA A 120 14.45 -15.18 -3.41
N GLN A 121 15.58 -15.36 -4.10
CA GLN A 121 16.87 -14.74 -3.73
C GLN A 121 16.74 -13.21 -3.64
N PHE A 122 16.14 -12.56 -4.63
CA PHE A 122 15.96 -11.11 -4.59
C PHE A 122 15.01 -10.67 -3.47
N CYS A 123 13.97 -11.46 -3.15
CA CYS A 123 13.15 -11.22 -1.96
C CYS A 123 13.98 -11.23 -0.66
N GLN A 124 15.00 -12.10 -0.56
CA GLN A 124 15.91 -12.12 0.59
C GLN A 124 16.83 -10.90 0.63
N VAL A 125 17.30 -10.41 -0.53
CA VAL A 125 18.07 -9.16 -0.61
C VAL A 125 17.24 -8.00 -0.08
N LEU A 126 16.02 -7.82 -0.61
CA LEU A 126 15.10 -6.78 -0.14
C LEU A 126 14.76 -6.94 1.35
N SER A 127 14.59 -8.17 1.82
CA SER A 127 14.39 -8.44 3.25
C SER A 127 15.55 -7.93 4.10
N LYS A 128 16.80 -8.14 3.69
CA LYS A 128 17.98 -7.65 4.43
C LYS A 128 18.07 -6.13 4.41
N GLU A 129 17.74 -5.49 3.29
CA GLU A 129 17.72 -4.02 3.15
C GLU A 129 16.65 -3.36 4.04
N PHE A 130 15.46 -3.94 4.11
CA PHE A 130 14.43 -3.46 5.04
C PHE A 130 14.86 -3.65 6.49
N LEU A 131 15.54 -4.76 6.81
CA LEU A 131 16.02 -5.02 8.17
C LEU A 131 17.12 -4.03 8.56
N SER A 132 18.09 -3.75 7.68
CA SER A 132 19.14 -2.75 7.95
C SER A 132 18.60 -1.33 8.08
N SER A 133 17.42 -1.06 7.52
CA SER A 133 16.68 0.19 7.68
C SER A 133 15.72 0.18 8.87
N ASN A 134 15.85 -0.78 9.79
CA ASN A 134 14.98 -0.99 10.96
C ASN A 134 13.48 -1.18 10.62
N GLN A 135 13.16 -1.61 9.40
CA GLN A 135 11.79 -1.92 8.95
C GLN A 135 11.51 -3.42 9.08
N VAL A 136 11.55 -3.91 10.31
CA VAL A 136 11.46 -5.36 10.64
C VAL A 136 10.24 -6.04 9.99
N LYS A 137 9.06 -5.42 10.06
CA LYS A 137 7.84 -6.01 9.49
C LYS A 137 7.92 -6.16 7.97
N SER A 138 8.45 -5.15 7.29
CA SER A 138 8.67 -5.21 5.84
C SER A 138 9.69 -6.31 5.51
N ALA A 139 10.77 -6.42 6.29
CA ALA A 139 11.74 -7.50 6.11
C ALA A 139 11.10 -8.89 6.18
N GLU A 140 10.33 -9.18 7.25
CA GLU A 140 9.58 -10.43 7.38
C GLU A 140 8.66 -10.68 6.18
N ASP A 141 7.93 -9.65 5.77
CA ASP A 141 6.96 -9.71 4.69
C ASP A 141 7.59 -10.09 3.35
N TYR A 142 8.77 -9.56 3.01
CA TYR A 142 9.54 -9.94 1.82
C TYR A 142 10.15 -11.33 1.97
N LYS A 143 10.71 -11.68 3.14
CA LYS A 143 11.21 -13.03 3.44
C LYS A 143 10.14 -14.09 3.20
N TYR A 144 8.95 -13.93 3.79
CA TYR A 144 7.84 -14.89 3.63
C TYR A 144 7.28 -14.91 2.21
N THR A 145 7.40 -13.81 1.47
CA THR A 145 7.04 -13.79 0.04
C THR A 145 8.01 -14.63 -0.79
N GLY A 146 9.31 -14.55 -0.53
CA GLY A 146 10.30 -15.46 -1.13
C GLY A 146 10.05 -16.93 -0.76
N VAL A 147 9.72 -17.21 0.50
CA VAL A 147 9.33 -18.57 0.93
C VAL A 147 8.10 -19.07 0.15
N ALA A 148 7.09 -18.23 -0.08
CA ALA A 148 5.92 -18.62 -0.87
C ALA A 148 6.27 -18.94 -2.34
N VAL A 149 7.21 -18.20 -2.93
CA VAL A 149 7.75 -18.52 -4.27
C VAL A 149 8.40 -19.92 -4.26
N LEU A 150 9.24 -20.21 -3.27
CA LEU A 150 9.90 -21.51 -3.14
C LEU A 150 8.95 -22.69 -2.91
N LYS A 151 7.73 -22.44 -2.43
CA LYS A 151 6.69 -23.50 -2.33
C LYS A 151 6.13 -23.92 -3.68
N VAL A 152 6.27 -23.09 -4.70
CA VAL A 152 5.78 -23.34 -6.07
C VAL A 152 6.94 -23.64 -7.02
N ALA A 153 8.10 -23.02 -6.81
CA ALA A 153 9.34 -23.26 -7.53
C ALA A 153 10.48 -23.56 -6.53
N PRO A 154 10.68 -24.84 -6.13
CA PRO A 154 11.67 -25.22 -5.11
C PRO A 154 13.11 -24.83 -5.45
N ASN A 155 13.47 -24.83 -6.73
CA ASN A 155 14.80 -24.43 -7.23
C ASN A 155 14.93 -22.92 -7.46
N ASP A 156 13.96 -22.15 -6.96
CA ASP A 156 13.71 -20.75 -7.29
C ASP A 156 13.49 -20.53 -8.80
N ILE A 157 12.96 -19.37 -9.16
CA ILE A 157 12.56 -19.03 -10.53
C ILE A 157 13.33 -17.82 -11.01
N SER A 158 13.77 -17.84 -12.27
CA SER A 158 14.37 -16.65 -12.90
C SER A 158 13.30 -15.57 -13.08
N PHE A 159 13.71 -14.30 -13.21
CA PHE A 159 12.75 -13.25 -13.55
C PHE A 159 12.16 -13.40 -14.96
N ASN A 160 12.88 -14.07 -15.87
CA ASN A 160 12.43 -14.35 -17.23
C ASN A 160 11.31 -15.41 -17.26
N ASP A 161 11.37 -16.40 -16.36
CA ASP A 161 10.34 -17.44 -16.22
C ASP A 161 9.20 -17.00 -15.27
N PHE A 162 9.37 -15.88 -14.56
CA PHE A 162 8.34 -15.32 -13.69
C PHE A 162 7.28 -14.59 -14.53
N ASP A 163 6.29 -15.35 -15.00
CA ASP A 163 5.25 -14.91 -15.91
C ASP A 163 3.82 -15.10 -15.33
N GLU A 164 2.80 -14.92 -16.17
CA GLU A 164 1.40 -15.11 -15.78
C GLU A 164 1.07 -16.57 -15.41
N VAL A 165 1.77 -17.55 -16.02
CA VAL A 165 1.59 -18.97 -15.74
C VAL A 165 2.09 -19.28 -14.33
N PHE A 166 3.28 -18.80 -13.97
CA PHE A 166 3.80 -18.93 -12.60
C PHE A 166 2.87 -18.24 -11.58
N LEU A 167 2.43 -17.02 -11.86
CA LEU A 167 1.49 -16.29 -10.99
C LEU A 167 0.16 -17.03 -10.82
N GLY A 168 -0.31 -17.73 -11.87
CA GLY A 168 -1.44 -18.64 -11.82
C GLY A 168 -1.22 -19.82 -10.86
N LYS A 169 -0.07 -20.50 -10.94
CA LYS A 169 0.31 -21.58 -10.02
C LYS A 169 0.39 -21.09 -8.57
N LEU A 170 1.02 -19.93 -8.34
CA LEU A 170 1.11 -19.33 -7.01
C LEU A 170 -0.26 -18.93 -6.45
N LYS A 171 -1.18 -18.46 -7.31
CA LYS A 171 -2.55 -18.17 -6.92
C LYS A 171 -3.26 -19.44 -6.47
N GLN A 172 -3.11 -20.54 -7.21
CA GLN A 172 -3.71 -21.81 -6.84
C GLN A 172 -3.16 -22.33 -5.50
N TYR A 173 -1.84 -22.27 -5.30
CA TYR A 173 -1.21 -22.62 -4.02
C TYR A 173 -1.86 -21.91 -2.81
N PHE A 174 -2.15 -20.60 -2.92
CA PHE A 174 -2.82 -19.89 -1.83
C PHE A 174 -4.28 -20.30 -1.66
N ILE A 175 -5.02 -20.52 -2.77
CA ILE A 175 -6.40 -21.00 -2.74
C ILE A 175 -6.49 -22.35 -2.03
N ASP A 176 -5.57 -23.28 -2.33
CA ASP A 176 -5.51 -24.61 -1.72
C ASP A 176 -5.22 -24.53 -0.21
N LYS A 177 -4.49 -23.49 0.23
CA LYS A 177 -4.28 -23.15 1.64
C LYS A 177 -5.45 -22.39 2.26
N GLY A 178 -6.53 -22.16 1.53
CA GLY A 178 -7.71 -21.45 2.00
C GLY A 178 -7.51 -19.95 2.19
N VAL A 179 -6.48 -19.34 1.62
CA VAL A 179 -6.16 -17.91 1.77
C VAL A 179 -6.04 -17.22 0.42
N LYS A 180 -6.24 -15.89 0.37
CA LYS A 180 -6.19 -15.16 -0.91
C LYS A 180 -4.77 -14.89 -1.40
N GLY A 181 -3.77 -14.87 -0.51
CA GLY A 181 -2.38 -14.51 -0.87
C GLY A 181 -2.16 -13.06 -1.35
N PHE A 182 -3.19 -12.20 -1.34
CA PHE A 182 -3.18 -10.87 -1.97
C PHE A 182 -1.91 -10.03 -1.69
N ASN A 183 -1.47 -9.95 -0.43
CA ASN A 183 -0.31 -9.15 -0.05
C ASN A 183 1.00 -9.69 -0.66
N HIS A 184 1.11 -10.99 -0.90
CA HIS A 184 2.27 -11.57 -1.59
C HIS A 184 2.32 -11.11 -3.05
N PHE A 185 1.19 -11.08 -3.76
CA PHE A 185 1.15 -10.56 -5.13
C PHE A 185 1.48 -9.08 -5.23
N VAL A 186 0.99 -8.26 -4.29
CA VAL A 186 1.34 -6.83 -4.22
C VAL A 186 2.85 -6.65 -4.03
N ARG A 187 3.48 -7.46 -3.16
CA ARG A 187 4.92 -7.43 -2.93
C ARG A 187 5.70 -7.96 -4.13
N LEU A 188 5.30 -9.08 -4.72
CA LEU A 188 5.94 -9.63 -5.92
C LEU A 188 5.93 -8.63 -7.09
N ARG A 189 4.87 -7.83 -7.22
CA ARG A 189 4.87 -6.71 -8.17
C ARG A 189 5.95 -5.67 -7.85
N ALA A 190 6.14 -5.34 -6.57
CA ALA A 190 7.21 -4.44 -6.14
C ALA A 190 8.61 -5.07 -6.34
N VAL A 191 8.77 -6.36 -6.02
CA VAL A 191 10.00 -7.15 -6.27
C VAL A 191 10.35 -7.08 -7.76
N TYR A 192 9.41 -7.38 -8.65
CA TYR A 192 9.65 -7.36 -10.10
C TYR A 192 9.96 -5.94 -10.61
N THR A 193 9.25 -4.92 -10.09
CA THR A 193 9.53 -3.52 -10.47
C THR A 193 10.95 -3.11 -10.06
N GLN A 194 11.37 -3.47 -8.84
CA GLN A 194 12.74 -3.20 -8.39
C GLN A 194 13.78 -4.03 -9.17
N ALA A 195 13.43 -5.24 -9.61
CA ALA A 195 14.31 -6.03 -10.45
C ALA A 195 14.56 -5.36 -11.82
N ILE A 196 13.53 -4.75 -12.40
CA ILE A 196 13.68 -3.91 -13.60
C ILE A 196 14.56 -2.69 -13.32
N GLU A 197 14.31 -1.97 -12.23
CA GLU A 197 15.09 -0.78 -11.84
C GLU A 197 16.57 -1.11 -11.64
N ARG A 198 16.88 -2.30 -11.12
CA ARG A 198 18.24 -2.80 -10.89
C ARG A 198 18.81 -3.61 -12.06
N ARG A 199 18.14 -3.64 -13.21
CA ARG A 199 18.57 -4.31 -14.46
C ARG A 199 18.78 -5.83 -14.33
N TYR A 200 18.04 -6.49 -13.42
CA TYR A 200 17.99 -7.96 -13.35
C TYR A 200 17.02 -8.58 -14.34
N VAL A 201 16.07 -7.79 -14.87
CA VAL A 201 15.14 -8.22 -15.91
C VAL A 201 14.68 -7.02 -16.73
N THR A 202 14.37 -7.25 -18.00
CA THR A 202 13.91 -6.21 -18.90
C THR A 202 12.42 -5.92 -18.72
N GLN A 203 12.03 -4.68 -19.02
CA GLN A 203 10.66 -4.21 -18.79
C GLN A 203 9.61 -4.90 -19.70
N ASP A 204 10.00 -5.42 -20.87
CA ASP A 204 9.11 -6.12 -21.80
C ASP A 204 8.58 -7.45 -21.25
N LYS A 205 9.23 -8.01 -20.22
CA LYS A 205 8.81 -9.23 -19.52
C LYS A 205 7.85 -8.98 -18.36
N TYR A 206 7.43 -7.73 -18.12
CA TYR A 206 6.61 -7.38 -16.97
C TYR A 206 5.28 -8.18 -16.92
N PRO A 207 5.05 -9.00 -15.88
CA PRO A 207 3.98 -10.00 -15.90
C PRO A 207 2.65 -9.49 -15.32
N PHE A 208 2.65 -8.32 -14.68
CA PHE A 208 1.47 -7.79 -14.00
C PHE A 208 0.68 -6.84 -14.88
N LYS A 209 -0.64 -6.82 -14.68
CA LYS A 209 -1.51 -5.88 -15.38
C LYS A 209 -1.12 -4.44 -15.10
N ASN A 210 -0.75 -3.72 -16.14
CA ASN A 210 -0.44 -2.29 -16.11
C ASN A 210 -0.76 -1.68 -17.48
N LYS A 211 -1.51 -0.57 -17.49
CA LYS A 211 -1.95 0.10 -18.73
C LYS A 211 -0.83 0.39 -19.73
N TYR A 212 0.39 0.65 -19.24
CA TYR A 212 1.52 1.08 -20.06
C TYR A 212 2.57 -0.01 -20.27
N LEU A 213 2.69 -0.97 -19.35
CA LEU A 213 3.71 -2.02 -19.41
C LEU A 213 3.15 -3.31 -20.00
N ASN A 214 1.99 -3.76 -19.49
CA ASN A 214 1.34 -4.99 -19.91
C ASN A 214 -0.18 -4.89 -19.63
N PRO A 215 -0.99 -4.42 -20.59
CA PRO A 215 -2.44 -4.24 -20.40
C PRO A 215 -3.20 -5.54 -20.11
N PHE A 216 -2.66 -6.68 -20.57
CA PHE A 216 -3.27 -8.00 -20.49
C PHE A 216 -2.69 -8.88 -19.39
N GLY A 217 -1.70 -8.37 -18.64
CA GLY A 217 -0.99 -9.11 -17.60
C GLY A 217 -1.86 -9.55 -16.43
N PHE A 218 -1.20 -10.19 -15.47
CA PHE A 218 -1.87 -10.74 -14.29
C PHE A 218 -2.53 -9.65 -13.43
N ASP A 219 -3.86 -9.71 -13.34
CA ASP A 219 -4.68 -8.71 -12.63
C ASP A 219 -4.80 -9.03 -11.14
N ILE A 220 -3.94 -8.41 -10.32
CA ILE A 220 -3.93 -8.58 -8.85
C ILE A 220 -5.28 -8.17 -8.23
N ASN A 221 -6.06 -7.27 -8.83
CA ASN A 221 -7.34 -6.86 -8.25
C ASN A 221 -8.37 -8.00 -8.28
N LYS A 222 -8.26 -8.96 -9.20
CA LYS A 222 -9.10 -10.16 -9.20
C LYS A 222 -8.91 -10.97 -7.92
N ILE A 223 -7.71 -10.95 -7.32
CA ILE A 223 -7.40 -11.66 -6.07
C ILE A 223 -8.21 -11.10 -4.88
N LYS A 224 -8.45 -9.78 -4.81
CA LYS A 224 -9.21 -9.16 -3.71
C LYS A 224 -10.61 -9.78 -3.57
N LYS A 225 -11.24 -10.07 -4.71
CA LYS A 225 -12.62 -10.57 -4.82
C LYS A 225 -12.73 -12.09 -4.69
N LEU A 226 -11.63 -12.83 -4.62
CA LEU A 226 -11.67 -14.29 -4.48
C LEU A 226 -12.41 -14.71 -3.20
N ARG A 227 -13.24 -15.74 -3.33
CA ARG A 227 -13.78 -16.50 -2.20
C ARG A 227 -12.82 -17.66 -1.94
N VAL A 228 -12.44 -17.86 -0.69
CA VAL A 228 -11.51 -18.91 -0.26
C VAL A 228 -12.08 -19.56 1.00
N SER A 229 -11.79 -20.85 1.21
CA SER A 229 -12.35 -21.63 2.32
C SER A 229 -11.99 -21.09 3.70
N GLY A 230 -10.81 -20.48 3.85
CA GLY A 230 -10.37 -19.81 5.08
C GLY A 230 -10.83 -18.37 5.23
N ALA A 231 -11.72 -17.88 4.34
CA ALA A 231 -12.44 -16.64 4.63
C ALA A 231 -13.29 -16.87 5.88
N ASN A 232 -13.36 -15.87 6.78
CA ASN A 232 -14.19 -15.97 7.98
C ASN A 232 -15.58 -15.37 7.70
N PRO A 233 -16.58 -16.19 7.31
CA PRO A 233 -17.93 -15.69 6.99
C PRO A 233 -18.62 -15.08 8.21
N ASN A 234 -18.33 -15.60 9.41
CA ASN A 234 -19.02 -15.21 10.65
C ASN A 234 -18.30 -14.07 11.38
N ARG A 235 -17.36 -13.37 10.73
CA ARG A 235 -16.67 -12.24 11.35
C ARG A 235 -17.60 -11.02 11.38
N ILE A 236 -17.92 -10.55 12.58
CA ILE A 236 -18.69 -9.32 12.78
C ILE A 236 -17.81 -8.13 12.37
N LYS A 237 -18.21 -7.42 11.32
CA LYS A 237 -17.47 -6.27 10.79
C LYS A 237 -17.59 -5.08 11.74
N ASP A 238 -18.83 -4.66 12.03
CA ASP A 238 -19.25 -3.58 12.92
C ASP A 238 -20.36 -4.08 13.87
N MET A 239 -20.36 -3.59 15.10
CA MET A 239 -21.30 -3.98 16.18
C MET A 239 -22.36 -2.89 16.40
N PHE A 240 -23.58 -3.28 16.80
CA PHE A 240 -24.58 -2.29 17.21
C PHE A 240 -24.19 -1.68 18.55
N ILE A 241 -24.68 -0.49 18.86
CA ILE A 241 -24.37 0.15 20.15
C ILE A 241 -24.83 -0.72 21.33
N GLN A 242 -25.95 -1.42 21.20
CA GLN A 242 -26.45 -2.37 22.20
C GLN A 242 -25.47 -3.53 22.41
N ASP A 243 -24.92 -4.11 21.33
CA ASP A 243 -23.90 -5.18 21.44
C ASP A 243 -22.61 -4.68 22.11
N ILE A 244 -22.25 -3.41 21.89
CA ILE A 244 -21.06 -2.79 22.49
C ILE A 244 -21.28 -2.56 23.97
N ILE A 245 -22.46 -2.06 24.37
CA ILE A 245 -22.86 -1.89 25.78
C ILE A 245 -22.86 -3.26 26.48
N GLU A 246 -23.47 -4.27 25.88
CA GLU A 246 -23.47 -5.64 26.40
C GLU A 246 -22.04 -6.16 26.60
N LEU A 247 -21.16 -5.99 25.59
CA LEU A 247 -19.74 -6.36 25.70
C LEU A 247 -19.01 -5.57 26.80
N TYR A 248 -19.36 -4.29 26.98
CA TYR A 248 -18.77 -3.40 27.97
C TYR A 248 -19.22 -3.75 29.40
N GLN A 249 -20.42 -4.29 29.57
CA GLN A 249 -20.94 -4.74 30.86
C GLN A 249 -20.66 -6.23 31.13
N TYR A 250 -20.24 -6.99 30.13
CA TYR A 250 -20.02 -8.43 30.27
C TYR A 250 -18.90 -8.75 31.29
N GLU A 251 -19.24 -9.52 32.34
CA GLU A 251 -18.36 -9.83 33.47
C GLU A 251 -17.70 -11.22 33.41
N HIS A 252 -18.28 -12.17 32.66
CA HIS A 252 -17.82 -13.57 32.62
C HIS A 252 -16.59 -13.79 31.70
N MET A 253 -15.57 -12.96 31.86
CA MET A 253 -14.27 -13.02 31.19
C MET A 253 -13.20 -13.50 32.17
N THR A 254 -12.23 -14.28 31.69
CA THR A 254 -11.02 -14.52 32.49
C THR A 254 -10.20 -13.23 32.59
N GLU A 255 -9.28 -13.12 33.56
CA GLU A 255 -8.43 -11.92 33.68
C GLU A 255 -7.63 -11.61 32.41
N THR A 256 -7.16 -12.65 31.72
CA THR A 256 -6.50 -12.46 30.41
C THR A 256 -7.46 -11.90 29.37
N GLU A 257 -8.70 -12.40 29.31
CA GLU A 257 -9.71 -11.91 28.38
C GLU A 257 -10.14 -10.48 28.70
N LYS A 258 -10.35 -10.14 29.98
CA LYS A 258 -10.63 -8.78 30.44
C LYS A 258 -9.56 -7.82 29.96
N LYS A 259 -8.28 -8.15 30.18
CA LYS A 259 -7.16 -7.33 29.70
C LYS A 259 -7.15 -7.16 28.19
N MET A 260 -7.42 -8.22 27.41
CA MET A 260 -7.46 -8.11 25.95
C MET A 260 -8.65 -7.27 25.45
N ILE A 261 -9.81 -7.41 26.09
CA ILE A 261 -11.06 -6.77 25.65
C ILE A 261 -11.22 -5.38 26.28
N LYS A 262 -11.34 -5.28 27.60
CA LYS A 262 -11.48 -4.01 28.34
C LYS A 262 -10.22 -3.15 28.20
N GLY A 263 -9.04 -3.76 28.32
CA GLY A 263 -7.77 -3.03 28.24
C GLY A 263 -7.37 -2.57 26.84
N TYR A 264 -7.48 -3.42 25.81
CA TYR A 264 -6.97 -3.07 24.47
C TYR A 264 -8.04 -2.86 23.40
N TRP A 265 -9.06 -3.73 23.34
CA TRP A 265 -10.12 -3.60 22.35
C TRP A 265 -10.94 -2.32 22.59
N PHE A 266 -11.35 -2.06 23.82
CA PHE A 266 -12.09 -0.84 24.17
C PHE A 266 -11.22 0.41 24.12
N PHE A 267 -9.94 0.33 24.51
CA PHE A 267 -9.03 1.45 24.31
C PHE A 267 -8.92 1.83 22.82
N SER A 268 -8.85 0.83 21.93
CA SER A 268 -8.92 1.06 20.50
C SER A 268 -10.24 1.71 20.11
N PHE A 269 -11.39 1.17 20.55
CA PHE A 269 -12.73 1.70 20.25
C PHE A 269 -12.89 3.18 20.64
N PHE A 270 -12.60 3.53 21.90
CA PHE A 270 -12.70 4.91 22.42
C PHE A 270 -11.72 5.88 21.75
N ASN A 271 -10.66 5.36 21.13
CA ASN A 271 -9.71 6.13 20.33
C ASN A 271 -9.97 6.03 18.82
N PHE A 272 -11.21 5.78 18.37
CA PHE A 272 -11.54 5.69 16.93
C PHE A 272 -10.77 4.58 16.18
N GLY A 273 -10.56 3.47 16.86
CA GLY A 273 -10.00 2.25 16.30
C GLY A 273 -8.49 2.27 16.11
N VAL A 274 -7.72 3.04 16.88
CA VAL A 274 -6.25 3.06 16.78
C VAL A 274 -5.68 1.63 16.80
N ASN A 275 -4.68 1.37 15.95
CA ASN A 275 -4.16 0.02 15.81
C ASN A 275 -3.28 -0.39 17.00
N LEU A 276 -3.12 -1.69 17.22
CA LEU A 276 -2.39 -2.21 18.36
C LEU A 276 -0.91 -1.81 18.39
N THR A 277 -0.27 -1.60 17.23
CA THR A 277 1.12 -1.13 17.17
C THR A 277 1.26 0.27 17.78
N ASP A 278 0.33 1.18 17.46
CA ASP A 278 0.34 2.53 18.02
C ASP A 278 -0.01 2.51 19.52
N ILE A 279 -0.97 1.69 19.93
CA ILE A 279 -1.30 1.48 21.36
C ILE A 279 -0.09 0.94 22.12
N ALA A 280 0.61 -0.05 21.58
CA ALA A 280 1.80 -0.63 22.20
C ALA A 280 2.93 0.39 22.35
N ARG A 281 3.04 1.34 21.42
CA ARG A 281 4.05 2.42 21.43
C ARG A 281 3.60 3.68 22.17
N LEU A 282 2.41 3.68 22.78
CA LEU A 282 1.97 4.78 23.62
C LEU A 282 2.89 4.88 24.84
N LYS A 283 3.50 6.05 25.04
CA LYS A 283 4.34 6.39 26.18
C LYS A 283 3.69 7.50 26.98
N TYR A 284 3.99 7.61 28.27
CA TYR A 284 3.38 8.62 29.13
C TYR A 284 3.66 10.05 28.65
N LYS A 285 4.83 10.35 28.07
CA LYS A 285 5.13 11.68 27.48
C LYS A 285 4.21 12.08 26.34
N HIS A 286 3.52 11.12 25.72
CA HIS A 286 2.54 11.38 24.66
C HIS A 286 1.19 11.84 25.23
N LEU A 287 0.95 11.70 26.54
CA LEU A 287 -0.29 12.08 27.20
C LEU A 287 -0.14 13.44 27.87
N LYS A 288 -0.93 14.43 27.44
CA LYS A 288 -0.98 15.78 28.03
C LYS A 288 -2.40 16.31 27.95
N GLU A 289 -2.91 16.91 29.02
CA GLU A 289 -4.21 17.62 29.02
C GLU A 289 -5.36 16.82 28.35
N MET A 290 -5.57 15.57 28.79
CA MET A 290 -6.59 14.66 28.22
C MET A 290 -6.44 14.44 26.71
N ARG A 291 -5.20 14.50 26.19
CA ARG A 291 -4.91 14.31 24.77
C ARG A 291 -3.72 13.39 24.57
N TRP A 292 -3.79 12.62 23.48
CA TRP A 292 -2.72 11.76 23.00
C TRP A 292 -2.02 12.38 21.78
N PHE A 293 -0.77 12.79 21.96
CA PHE A 293 0.11 13.34 20.94
C PHE A 293 1.00 12.25 20.34
N TYR A 294 0.71 11.82 19.13
CA TYR A 294 1.52 10.85 18.40
C TYR A 294 1.38 11.01 16.88
N GLY A 295 2.35 10.45 16.16
CA GLY A 295 2.22 10.16 14.74
C GLY A 295 2.02 8.66 14.54
N ARG A 296 0.99 8.28 13.77
CA ARG A 296 0.69 6.88 13.45
C ARG A 296 1.92 6.19 12.87
N ASN A 297 2.36 5.07 13.44
CA ASN A 297 3.61 4.39 13.08
C ASN A 297 3.74 4.07 11.58
N LYS A 298 2.61 3.77 10.91
CA LYS A 298 2.60 3.45 9.48
C LYS A 298 2.80 4.65 8.56
N THR A 299 2.30 5.83 8.93
CA THR A 299 2.15 6.97 8.02
C THR A 299 2.73 8.27 8.55
N GLY A 300 3.12 8.33 9.83
CA GLY A 300 3.50 9.55 10.54
C GLY A 300 2.35 10.52 10.80
N ILE A 301 1.13 10.22 10.34
CA ILE A 301 -0.02 11.13 10.43
C ILE A 301 -0.57 11.09 11.85
N GLY A 302 -0.85 12.27 12.40
CA GLY A 302 -1.57 12.45 13.65
C GLY A 302 -2.13 13.86 13.75
N LEU A 303 -2.96 14.09 14.75
CA LEU A 303 -3.58 15.39 14.98
C LEU A 303 -2.57 16.35 15.62
N LYS A 304 -2.35 17.51 14.98
CA LYS A 304 -1.42 18.54 15.50
C LYS A 304 -1.72 18.98 16.92
N ARG A 305 -3.00 19.02 17.29
CA ARG A 305 -3.46 19.36 18.65
C ARG A 305 -3.61 18.13 19.57
N GLY A 306 -3.10 16.97 19.17
CA GLY A 306 -3.32 15.70 19.86
C GLY A 306 -4.74 15.16 19.69
N LYS A 307 -4.88 13.83 19.77
CA LYS A 307 -6.19 13.16 19.77
C LYS A 307 -6.84 13.35 21.14
N PRO A 308 -8.08 13.90 21.23
CA PRO A 308 -8.81 13.95 22.49
C PRO A 308 -9.01 12.55 23.07
N LEU A 309 -8.83 12.41 24.38
CA LEU A 309 -9.09 11.19 25.13
C LEU A 309 -10.40 11.35 25.89
N LEU A 310 -11.26 10.35 25.77
CA LEU A 310 -12.44 10.21 26.61
C LEU A 310 -12.04 9.76 28.02
N GLU A 311 -12.90 10.00 29.01
CA GLU A 311 -12.66 9.59 30.39
C GLU A 311 -12.50 8.07 30.50
N GLU A 312 -13.27 7.31 29.75
CA GLU A 312 -13.20 5.85 29.68
C GLU A 312 -11.83 5.37 29.17
N ALA A 313 -11.21 6.11 28.25
CA ALA A 313 -9.86 5.78 27.79
C ALA A 313 -8.80 6.03 28.88
N ILE A 314 -9.01 7.05 29.72
CA ILE A 314 -8.14 7.35 30.86
C ILE A 314 -8.34 6.31 31.98
N GLU A 315 -9.57 5.89 32.24
CA GLU A 315 -9.88 4.81 33.17
C GLU A 315 -9.21 3.50 32.76
N ILE A 316 -9.25 3.16 31.47
CA ILE A 316 -8.52 2.01 30.95
C ILE A 316 -7.01 2.14 31.19
N ILE A 317 -6.43 3.33 31.04
CA ILE A 317 -5.01 3.55 31.36
C ILE A 317 -4.75 3.37 32.86
N LYS A 318 -5.63 3.88 33.73
CA LYS A 318 -5.51 3.71 35.19
C LYS A 318 -5.52 2.24 35.59
N GLU A 319 -6.41 1.45 35.02
CA GLU A 319 -6.64 0.05 35.40
C GLU A 319 -5.69 -0.94 34.71
N TYR A 320 -5.47 -0.78 33.40
CA TYR A 320 -4.71 -1.73 32.57
C TYR A 320 -3.33 -1.22 32.14
N GLY A 321 -3.00 0.04 32.44
CA GLY A 321 -1.67 0.59 32.22
C GLY A 321 -0.66 0.00 33.19
N ARG A 322 0.59 -0.16 32.75
CA ARG A 322 1.68 -0.77 33.53
C ARG A 322 1.89 -0.09 34.89
N PHE A 323 1.72 1.23 34.94
CA PHE A 323 1.88 2.04 36.15
C PHE A 323 0.67 2.94 36.41
N GLY A 324 -0.51 2.58 35.90
CA GLY A 324 -1.68 3.45 35.95
C GLY A 324 -1.38 4.83 35.34
N LEU A 325 -1.63 5.91 36.09
CA LEU A 325 -1.25 7.29 35.69
C LEU A 325 0.09 7.78 36.28
N ALA A 326 0.79 6.94 37.03
CA ALA A 326 2.02 7.31 37.73
C ALA A 326 3.30 7.02 36.92
N GLY A 327 3.17 6.65 35.65
CA GLY A 327 4.32 6.30 34.82
C GLY A 327 5.19 7.50 34.41
N ASP A 328 6.49 7.25 34.25
CA ASP A 328 7.45 8.23 33.77
C ASP A 328 7.34 8.43 32.24
N GLY A 329 7.71 9.61 31.75
CA GLY A 329 7.50 10.06 30.38
C GLY A 329 8.02 9.11 29.30
N GLU A 330 9.10 8.38 29.54
CA GLU A 330 9.67 7.43 28.57
C GLU A 330 9.14 6.01 28.66
N GLU A 331 8.44 5.65 29.75
CA GLU A 331 7.82 4.34 29.94
C GLU A 331 6.64 4.16 28.96
N TYR A 332 6.45 2.92 28.48
CA TYR A 332 5.26 2.56 27.73
C TYR A 332 4.06 2.46 28.68
N VAL A 333 2.92 3.00 28.24
CA VAL A 333 1.68 3.01 29.03
C VAL A 333 1.14 1.59 29.20
N PHE A 334 1.12 0.80 28.13
CA PHE A 334 0.68 -0.58 28.19
C PHE A 334 1.87 -1.55 28.21
N ASP A 335 1.72 -2.63 28.97
CA ASP A 335 2.74 -3.68 29.11
C ASP A 335 2.78 -4.68 27.95
N ILE A 336 2.59 -4.17 26.73
CA ILE A 336 2.75 -4.94 25.50
C ILE A 336 4.24 -5.08 25.17
N ILE A 337 4.97 -3.97 25.17
CA ILE A 337 6.41 -3.96 24.89
C ILE A 337 7.17 -4.33 26.17
N PRO A 338 8.17 -5.24 26.14
CA PRO A 338 8.85 -5.72 27.34
C PRO A 338 9.44 -4.61 28.21
N GLY A 339 10.07 -3.60 27.59
CA GLY A 339 10.61 -2.44 28.30
C GLY A 339 11.02 -1.32 27.35
N LYS A 340 11.39 -0.16 27.91
CA LYS A 340 11.72 1.06 27.14
C LYS A 340 12.90 0.92 26.17
N ASN A 341 13.80 -0.02 26.43
CA ASN A 341 14.98 -0.31 25.61
C ASN A 341 14.75 -1.45 24.59
N ALA A 342 13.51 -1.90 24.39
CA ALA A 342 13.22 -2.99 23.48
C ALA A 342 13.61 -2.65 22.03
N SER A 343 14.26 -3.59 21.35
CA SER A 343 14.57 -3.46 19.92
C SER A 343 13.30 -3.50 19.08
N GLU A 344 13.40 -3.06 17.82
CA GLU A 344 12.24 -3.06 16.93
C GLU A 344 11.76 -4.50 16.64
N GLU A 345 12.66 -5.48 16.61
CA GLU A 345 12.31 -6.90 16.52
C GLU A 345 11.53 -7.39 17.74
N GLU A 346 11.94 -6.99 18.94
CA GLU A 346 11.22 -7.33 20.18
C GLU A 346 9.82 -6.70 20.18
N ILE A 347 9.70 -5.45 19.73
CA ILE A 347 8.41 -4.76 19.64
C ILE A 347 7.49 -5.46 18.63
N VAL A 348 7.97 -5.80 17.44
CA VAL A 348 7.18 -6.49 16.41
C VAL A 348 6.72 -7.86 16.90
N LYS A 349 7.61 -8.63 17.56
CA LYS A 349 7.26 -9.92 18.17
C LYS A 349 6.20 -9.77 19.26
N ALA A 350 6.36 -8.81 20.15
CA ALA A 350 5.42 -8.54 21.23
C ALA A 350 4.03 -8.15 20.70
N VAL A 351 3.97 -7.22 19.75
CA VAL A 351 2.70 -6.82 19.11
C VAL A 351 2.03 -8.00 18.39
N SER A 352 2.82 -8.87 17.72
CA SER A 352 2.29 -10.08 17.09
C SER A 352 1.69 -11.06 18.10
N LEU A 353 2.38 -11.28 19.22
CA LEU A 353 1.90 -12.11 20.32
C LEU A 353 0.57 -11.58 20.88
N TYR A 354 0.50 -10.29 21.20
CA TYR A 354 -0.72 -9.67 21.71
C TYR A 354 -1.84 -9.64 20.67
N THR A 355 -1.52 -9.47 19.37
CA THR A 355 -2.52 -9.58 18.30
C THR A 355 -3.19 -10.96 18.31
N ASN A 356 -2.43 -12.04 18.49
CA ASN A 356 -2.98 -13.39 18.60
C ASN A 356 -3.79 -13.58 19.88
N ARG A 357 -3.31 -13.07 21.03
CA ARG A 357 -4.05 -13.13 22.30
C ARG A 357 -5.40 -12.44 22.20
N ILE A 358 -5.44 -11.22 21.65
CA ILE A 358 -6.67 -10.46 21.42
C ILE A 358 -7.58 -11.22 20.46
N ARG A 359 -7.07 -11.75 19.35
CA ARG A 359 -7.86 -12.57 18.42
C ARG A 359 -8.57 -13.71 19.13
N HIS A 360 -7.85 -14.47 19.96
CA HIS A 360 -8.43 -15.59 20.69
C HIS A 360 -9.44 -15.13 21.75
N ALA A 361 -9.15 -14.03 22.47
CA ALA A 361 -10.09 -13.45 23.42
C ALA A 361 -11.39 -13.02 22.74
N CYS A 362 -11.32 -12.32 21.60
CA CYS A 362 -12.52 -11.91 20.87
C CYS A 362 -13.38 -13.11 20.44
N VAL A 363 -12.77 -14.18 19.93
CA VAL A 363 -13.48 -15.42 19.55
C VAL A 363 -14.15 -16.07 20.76
N ARG A 364 -13.41 -16.25 21.87
CA ARG A 364 -13.95 -16.89 23.07
C ARG A 364 -15.05 -16.08 23.73
N VAL A 365 -14.85 -14.78 23.91
CA VAL A 365 -15.85 -13.89 24.50
C VAL A 365 -17.11 -13.82 23.65
N SER A 366 -16.98 -13.73 22.31
CA SER A 366 -18.16 -13.79 21.42
C SER A 366 -18.97 -15.08 21.61
N LYS A 367 -18.28 -16.22 21.77
CA LYS A 367 -18.96 -17.51 22.04
C LYS A 367 -19.66 -17.52 23.41
N LYS A 368 -19.02 -16.97 24.46
CA LYS A 368 -19.63 -16.91 25.80
C LYS A 368 -20.84 -15.98 25.85
N MET A 369 -20.84 -14.91 25.05
CA MET A 369 -21.99 -14.02 24.83
C MET A 369 -23.00 -14.57 23.80
N GLU A 370 -22.85 -15.83 23.38
CA GLU A 370 -23.76 -16.51 22.45
C GLU A 370 -23.99 -15.76 21.12
N LYS A 371 -23.01 -14.99 20.66
CA LYS A 371 -23.09 -14.28 19.38
C LYS A 371 -23.02 -15.28 18.22
N THR A 372 -23.84 -15.05 17.18
CA THR A 372 -23.86 -15.87 15.95
C THR A 372 -22.55 -15.81 15.16
N GLY A 373 -21.76 -14.76 15.39
CA GLY A 373 -20.43 -14.57 14.85
C GLY A 373 -19.43 -14.16 15.92
N TYR A 374 -18.29 -13.65 15.50
CA TYR A 374 -17.29 -13.13 16.44
C TYR A 374 -16.73 -11.80 15.99
N PHE A 375 -16.56 -10.89 16.94
CA PHE A 375 -15.88 -9.62 16.70
C PHE A 375 -14.37 -9.82 16.66
N THR A 376 -13.66 -8.82 16.16
CA THR A 376 -12.20 -8.81 16.09
C THR A 376 -11.68 -7.46 16.58
N PHE A 377 -10.38 -7.33 16.75
CA PHE A 377 -9.76 -6.04 17.03
C PHE A 377 -10.12 -4.96 15.99
N MET A 378 -10.26 -5.34 14.72
CA MET A 378 -10.68 -4.39 13.69
C MET A 378 -12.14 -3.97 13.82
N SER A 379 -12.99 -4.79 14.45
CA SER A 379 -14.39 -4.44 14.67
C SER A 379 -14.53 -3.18 15.52
N ALA A 380 -13.60 -2.91 16.44
CA ALA A 380 -13.55 -1.64 17.18
C ALA A 380 -13.50 -0.41 16.25
N ARG A 381 -12.63 -0.44 15.23
CA ARG A 381 -12.51 0.65 14.25
C ARG A 381 -13.78 0.81 13.43
N TYR A 382 -14.32 -0.29 12.91
CA TYR A 382 -15.54 -0.26 12.09
C TYR A 382 -16.72 0.25 12.91
N SER A 383 -16.90 -0.24 14.14
CA SER A 383 -17.97 0.19 15.04
C SER A 383 -17.85 1.67 15.40
N ALA A 384 -16.68 2.16 15.83
CA ALA A 384 -16.51 3.56 16.22
C ALA A 384 -16.79 4.53 15.06
N ILE A 385 -16.27 4.21 13.86
CA ILE A 385 -16.51 5.02 12.66
C ILE A 385 -17.98 5.00 12.27
N THR A 386 -18.61 3.82 12.24
CA THR A 386 -20.00 3.67 11.83
C THR A 386 -20.94 4.36 12.80
N LEU A 387 -20.71 4.21 14.10
CA LEU A 387 -21.48 4.88 15.14
C LEU A 387 -21.38 6.40 15.01
N ALA A 388 -20.17 6.96 14.90
CA ALA A 388 -20.00 8.40 14.78
C ALA A 388 -20.69 8.97 13.53
N LEU A 389 -20.59 8.28 12.38
CA LEU A 389 -21.27 8.69 11.16
C LEU A 389 -22.79 8.61 11.30
N ASN A 390 -23.30 7.54 11.92
CA ASN A 390 -24.72 7.38 12.17
C ASN A 390 -25.21 8.48 13.11
N GLU A 391 -24.48 8.85 14.16
CA GLU A 391 -24.78 9.99 15.05
C GLU A 391 -24.66 11.37 14.38
N GLY A 392 -24.33 11.43 13.09
CA GLY A 392 -24.33 12.66 12.31
C GLY A 392 -23.00 13.42 12.33
N ALA A 393 -21.92 12.80 12.86
CA ALA A 393 -20.60 13.39 12.74
C ALA A 393 -20.18 13.51 11.27
N ASP A 394 -19.61 14.65 10.90
CA ASP A 394 -19.18 14.87 9.53
C ASP A 394 -17.99 13.96 9.16
N ARG A 395 -17.92 13.56 7.89
CA ARG A 395 -16.89 12.64 7.39
C ARG A 395 -15.47 13.17 7.58
N ASN A 396 -15.25 14.48 7.59
CA ASN A 396 -13.93 15.08 7.77
C ASN A 396 -13.46 14.92 9.21
N THR A 397 -14.33 15.21 10.18
CA THR A 397 -14.07 14.95 11.59
C THR A 397 -13.78 13.47 11.85
N VAL A 398 -14.60 12.55 11.32
CA VAL A 398 -14.35 11.10 11.48
C VAL A 398 -13.03 10.68 10.82
N SER A 399 -12.70 11.21 9.64
CA SER A 399 -11.43 10.92 8.96
C SER A 399 -10.21 11.38 9.76
N HIS A 400 -10.29 12.57 10.38
CA HIS A 400 -9.27 13.08 11.29
C HIS A 400 -9.13 12.21 12.54
N LEU A 401 -10.24 11.82 13.17
CA LEU A 401 -10.23 10.96 14.34
C LEU A 401 -9.70 9.55 14.05
N ALA A 402 -9.90 9.04 12.83
CA ALA A 402 -9.37 7.75 12.39
C ALA A 402 -7.90 7.80 11.89
N ASP A 403 -7.27 8.97 11.90
CA ASP A 403 -5.90 9.21 11.39
C ASP A 403 -5.73 8.72 9.93
N HIS A 404 -6.72 8.99 9.09
CA HIS A 404 -6.73 8.64 7.66
C HIS A 404 -6.09 9.72 6.80
N ALA A 405 -5.16 9.31 5.92
CA ALA A 405 -4.50 10.19 4.96
C ALA A 405 -5.42 10.62 3.79
N ASN A 406 -6.44 9.81 3.49
CA ASN A 406 -7.32 10.00 2.33
C ASN A 406 -8.75 9.65 2.72
N PHE A 407 -9.68 10.54 2.39
CA PHE A 407 -11.12 10.37 2.56
C PHE A 407 -11.68 9.07 2.00
N SER A 408 -11.17 8.57 0.87
CA SER A 408 -11.64 7.31 0.28
C SER A 408 -11.35 6.10 1.16
N THR A 409 -10.39 6.22 2.09
CA THR A 409 -10.11 5.16 3.07
C THR A 409 -11.30 4.96 4.00
N LEU A 410 -12.05 6.03 4.30
CA LEU A 410 -13.23 5.99 5.15
C LEU A 410 -14.34 5.13 4.53
N ASP A 411 -14.49 5.10 3.21
CA ASP A 411 -15.52 4.29 2.53
C ASP A 411 -15.33 2.78 2.74
N HIS A 412 -14.11 2.34 3.03
CA HIS A 412 -13.89 0.95 3.41
C HIS A 412 -14.44 0.63 4.79
N TYR A 413 -14.52 1.62 5.68
CA TYR A 413 -14.88 1.49 7.10
C TYR A 413 -16.29 1.92 7.44
N ALA A 414 -16.91 2.81 6.67
CA ALA A 414 -18.32 3.12 6.79
C ALA A 414 -19.11 1.80 6.71
N GLY A 415 -19.68 1.40 7.83
CA GLY A 415 -20.47 0.19 7.98
C GLY A 415 -21.89 0.41 7.48
N ARG A 416 -22.84 -0.21 8.17
CA ARG A 416 -24.26 -0.04 7.87
C ARG A 416 -24.76 1.35 8.28
N ALA A 417 -25.62 1.93 7.45
CA ALA A 417 -26.39 3.09 7.85
C ALA A 417 -27.43 2.68 8.92
N ASP A 418 -27.76 3.61 9.80
CA ASP A 418 -28.88 3.45 10.74
C ASP A 418 -30.20 3.35 9.95
N ASP A 419 -30.91 2.24 10.11
CA ASP A 419 -32.16 1.95 9.39
C ASP A 419 -33.23 3.01 9.66
N GLU A 420 -33.32 3.56 10.87
CA GLU A 420 -34.27 4.63 11.18
C GLU A 420 -33.95 5.89 10.37
N LYS A 421 -32.66 6.21 10.22
CA LYS A 421 -32.21 7.35 9.41
C LYS A 421 -32.42 7.10 7.92
N VAL A 422 -32.25 5.86 7.45
CA VAL A 422 -32.56 5.47 6.07
C VAL A 422 -34.06 5.62 5.79
N VAL A 423 -34.92 5.11 6.68
CA VAL A 423 -36.37 5.25 6.57
C VAL A 423 -36.78 6.73 6.60
N LYS A 424 -36.24 7.51 7.54
CA LYS A 424 -36.51 8.95 7.63
C LYS A 424 -36.07 9.70 6.37
N ALA A 425 -34.91 9.37 5.82
CA ALA A 425 -34.43 9.93 4.56
C ALA A 425 -35.38 9.58 3.41
N MET A 426 -35.85 8.33 3.32
CA MET A 426 -36.85 7.91 2.33
C MET A 426 -38.19 8.64 2.51
N GLN A 427 -38.63 8.87 3.75
CA GLN A 427 -39.86 9.61 4.05
C GLN A 427 -39.82 11.06 3.57
N THR A 428 -38.64 11.68 3.43
CA THR A 428 -38.53 13.06 2.89
C THR A 428 -39.06 13.19 1.45
N LEU A 429 -39.05 12.08 0.70
CA LEU A 429 -39.57 11.98 -0.67
C LEU A 429 -41.11 11.80 -0.69
N SER A 430 -41.74 11.58 0.46
CA SER A 430 -43.19 11.42 0.57
C SER A 430 -43.89 12.73 0.18
N LEU A 431 -44.77 12.65 -0.81
CA LEU A 431 -45.62 13.77 -1.23
C LEU A 431 -46.96 13.81 -0.49
N LYS A 432 -47.32 12.76 0.26
CA LYS A 432 -48.63 12.62 0.91
C LYS A 432 -48.95 13.75 1.90
N GLU A 433 -47.93 14.31 2.55
CA GLU A 433 -48.07 15.43 3.50
C GLU A 433 -47.91 16.80 2.84
N ARG A 434 -47.45 16.86 1.58
CA ARG A 434 -47.21 18.10 0.82
C ARG A 434 -48.38 18.51 -0.08
N VAL A 435 -49.39 17.64 -0.19
CA VAL A 435 -50.59 17.83 -1.03
C VAL A 435 -51.84 18.12 -0.16
N LYS A 436 -51.67 18.27 1.15
CA LYS A 436 -52.66 18.90 2.03
C LYS A 436 -52.32 20.37 2.19
#